data_AF-A0A6I6JG58-F1
#
_entry.id   AF-A0A6I6JG58-F1
#
_cell.length_a   1.000
_cell.length_b   1.000
_cell.length_c   1.000
_cell.angle_alpha   90.00
_cell.angle_beta   90.00
_cell.angle_gamma   90.00
#
_symmetry.space_group_name_H-M   'P 1'
#
loop_
_entity.id
_entity.type
_entity.pdbx_description
1 polymer ?
#
loop_
_entity_poly.entity_id
_entity_poly.type
_entity_poly.pdbx_seq_one_letter_code
_entity_poly.pdbx_strand_id
1 'polypeptide(L)'
;MSVQGSAPAAKPPLPGSSICTTSLAVTTILHQFAESLGNAIDAKDPHTSRHSDEVAQVAHILALTMGLTPKEADIIHVAGHLHDIGKIGVPDAVLMKRGPLTTTEWRTIRKHPEAGAAIIRPVTGLARLGIVDMVLHHHERYDGKGYPHGLRGTTIPQGARIIAVADSLSAMMQDRPYRRAMSFATALEEIIRNSGTQFDPRVVEALRRSGETVRGIMETLSMDESGQTIPKVQKIGPCCAHAVGS
;
A
#
# COMPACT_ATOMS: atom_id res chain seq x y z
N MET A 1 1.26 74.22 -34.12
CA MET A 1 0.77 73.63 -32.86
C MET A 1 0.99 72.12 -32.96
N SER A 2 2.12 71.63 -32.46
CA SER A 2 2.50 70.22 -32.57
C SER A 2 2.00 69.47 -31.35
N VAL A 3 1.06 68.55 -31.55
CA VAL A 3 0.50 67.70 -30.48
C VAL A 3 1.42 66.49 -30.34
N GLN A 4 2.13 66.38 -29.21
CA GLN A 4 2.92 65.21 -28.85
C GLN A 4 1.99 64.08 -28.37
N GLY A 5 2.04 62.94 -29.04
CA GLY A 5 1.38 61.71 -28.61
C GLY A 5 2.16 61.04 -27.47
N SER A 6 1.49 60.86 -26.34
CA SER A 6 1.97 60.06 -25.20
C SER A 6 1.73 58.57 -25.50
N ALA A 7 2.81 57.79 -25.51
CA ALA A 7 2.73 56.33 -25.57
C ALA A 7 2.29 55.75 -24.21
N PRO A 8 1.46 54.70 -24.17
CA PRO A 8 1.04 54.07 -22.92
C PRO A 8 2.19 53.27 -22.29
N ALA A 9 2.35 53.43 -20.98
CA ALA A 9 3.35 52.72 -20.18
C ALA A 9 3.15 51.20 -20.23
N ALA A 10 4.24 50.47 -20.50
CA ALA A 10 4.26 49.02 -20.46
C ALA A 10 3.92 48.52 -19.04
N LYS A 11 2.94 47.61 -18.95
CA LYS A 11 2.62 46.90 -17.70
C LYS A 11 3.84 46.08 -17.24
N PRO A 12 4.18 46.08 -15.95
CA PRO A 12 5.28 45.27 -15.43
C PRO A 12 4.94 43.78 -15.59
N PRO A 13 5.94 42.92 -15.87
CA PRO A 13 5.74 41.48 -15.95
C PRO A 13 5.29 40.94 -14.59
N LEU A 14 4.28 40.07 -14.61
CA LEU A 14 3.81 39.34 -13.42
C LEU A 14 4.97 38.48 -12.87
N PRO A 15 5.22 38.49 -11.55
CA PRO A 15 6.26 37.66 -10.97
C PRO A 15 5.90 36.19 -11.16
N GLY A 16 6.82 35.46 -11.79
CA GLY A 16 6.71 34.03 -12.06
C GLY A 16 6.53 33.21 -10.79
N SER A 17 5.71 32.16 -10.90
CA SER A 17 5.50 31.12 -9.91
C SER A 17 6.81 30.41 -9.58
N SER A 18 7.51 30.89 -8.55
CA SER A 18 8.55 30.12 -7.85
C SER A 18 7.87 28.95 -7.14
N ILE A 19 7.82 27.79 -7.81
CA ILE A 19 7.51 26.54 -7.12
C ILE A 19 8.67 26.31 -6.16
N CYS A 20 8.39 26.47 -4.88
CA CYS A 20 9.37 26.45 -3.80
C CYS A 20 10.09 25.10 -3.76
N THR A 21 11.35 25.06 -4.17
CA THR A 21 12.21 23.86 -4.24
C THR A 21 12.31 23.12 -2.90
N THR A 22 12.12 23.83 -1.78
CA THR A 22 12.10 23.25 -0.43
C THR A 22 10.88 22.35 -0.17
N SER A 23 9.75 22.58 -0.83
CA SER A 23 8.53 21.77 -0.68
C SER A 23 8.66 20.37 -1.28
N LEU A 24 9.45 20.24 -2.36
CA LEU A 24 9.68 18.96 -3.03
C LEU A 24 10.61 18.08 -2.18
N ALA A 25 11.70 18.66 -1.67
CA ALA A 25 12.67 17.96 -0.83
C ALA A 25 12.05 17.36 0.45
N VAL A 26 11.20 18.13 1.15
CA VAL A 26 10.50 17.65 2.35
C VAL A 26 9.53 16.51 2.04
N THR A 27 8.88 16.55 0.88
CA THR A 27 7.96 15.48 0.44
C THR A 27 8.74 14.20 0.14
N THR A 28 9.90 14.30 -0.51
CA THR A 28 10.79 13.14 -0.74
C THR A 28 11.27 12.51 0.57
N ILE A 29 11.66 13.33 1.55
CA ILE A 29 12.07 12.84 2.88
C ILE A 29 10.93 12.07 3.55
N LEU A 30 9.68 12.55 3.46
CA LEU A 30 8.53 11.84 4.02
C LEU A 30 8.37 10.44 3.42
N HIS A 31 8.50 10.32 2.09
CA HIS A 31 8.41 9.03 1.40
C HIS A 31 9.52 8.07 1.88
N GLN A 32 10.76 8.54 1.93
CA GLN A 32 11.91 7.75 2.38
C GLN A 32 11.80 7.31 3.84
N PHE A 33 11.25 8.16 4.71
CA PHE A 33 10.97 7.80 6.10
C PHE A 33 9.86 6.75 6.21
N ALA A 34 8.79 6.90 5.44
CA ALA A 34 7.70 5.92 5.42
C ALA A 34 8.20 4.55 4.91
N GLU A 35 8.98 4.54 3.83
CA GLU A 35 9.64 3.35 3.30
C GLU A 35 10.56 2.71 4.36
N SER A 36 11.41 3.49 5.02
CA SER A 36 12.32 3.00 6.06
C SER A 36 11.56 2.37 7.24
N LEU A 37 10.42 2.96 7.63
CA LEU A 37 9.56 2.41 8.68
C LEU A 37 8.89 1.11 8.23
N GLY A 38 8.37 1.05 6.99
CA GLY A 38 7.85 -0.19 6.41
C GLY A 38 8.90 -1.30 6.38
N ASN A 39 10.12 -0.99 5.93
CA ASN A 39 11.25 -1.92 5.90
C ASN A 39 11.63 -2.43 7.30
N ALA A 40 11.54 -1.60 8.34
CA ALA A 40 11.79 -2.01 9.72
C ALA A 40 10.74 -3.01 10.23
N ILE A 41 9.49 -2.88 9.79
CA ILE A 41 8.40 -3.81 10.12
C ILE A 41 8.56 -5.11 9.35
N ASP A 42 8.85 -5.01 8.05
CA ASP A 42 9.15 -6.17 7.21
C ASP A 42 10.30 -6.99 7.81
N ALA A 43 11.38 -6.34 8.29
CA ALA A 43 12.49 -7.02 8.95
C ALA A 43 12.11 -7.76 10.25
N LYS A 44 11.03 -7.35 10.92
CA LYS A 44 10.51 -8.01 12.12
C LYS A 44 9.65 -9.24 11.77
N ASP A 45 8.92 -9.19 10.67
CA ASP A 45 8.02 -10.26 10.21
C ASP A 45 8.77 -11.17 9.21
N PRO A 46 9.14 -12.41 9.58
CA PRO A 46 9.96 -13.29 8.73
C PRO A 46 9.32 -13.65 7.39
N HIS A 47 8.04 -13.34 7.20
CA HIS A 47 7.29 -13.65 6.01
C HIS A 47 7.24 -12.49 5.02
N THR A 48 7.62 -11.28 5.43
CA THR A 48 7.56 -10.06 4.63
C THR A 48 8.98 -9.57 4.35
N SER A 49 9.46 -9.74 3.13
CA SER A 49 10.66 -9.04 2.66
C SER A 49 10.25 -8.19 1.47
N ARG A 50 10.45 -6.87 1.56
CA ARG A 50 10.01 -5.88 0.57
C ARG A 50 8.49 -5.84 0.33
N HIS A 51 7.71 -6.45 1.22
CA HIS A 51 6.26 -6.48 1.12
C HIS A 51 5.68 -5.07 1.15
N SER A 52 6.14 -4.25 2.10
CA SER A 52 5.67 -2.88 2.25
C SER A 52 5.98 -2.03 1.01
N ASP A 53 7.10 -2.29 0.33
CA ASP A 53 7.49 -1.64 -0.93
C ASP A 53 6.65 -2.12 -2.11
N GLU A 54 6.48 -3.44 -2.28
CA GLU A 54 5.59 -4.02 -3.29
C GLU A 54 4.17 -3.44 -3.18
N VAL A 55 3.61 -3.39 -1.96
CA VAL A 55 2.27 -2.85 -1.72
C VAL A 55 2.18 -1.36 -2.08
N ALA A 56 3.15 -0.55 -1.66
CA ALA A 56 3.18 0.87 -1.96
C ALA A 56 3.22 1.14 -3.47
N GLN A 57 4.11 0.45 -4.18
CA GLN A 57 4.32 0.63 -5.61
C GLN A 57 3.09 0.18 -6.41
N VAL A 58 2.52 -0.98 -6.08
CA VAL A 58 1.29 -1.46 -6.73
C VAL A 58 0.13 -0.50 -6.46
N ALA A 59 -0.05 -0.06 -5.21
CA ALA A 59 -1.11 0.87 -4.85
C ALA A 59 -1.00 2.20 -5.61
N HIS A 60 0.22 2.71 -5.81
CA HIS A 60 0.49 3.91 -6.59
C HIS A 60 0.07 3.75 -8.07
N ILE A 61 0.46 2.65 -8.72
CA ILE A 61 0.08 2.35 -10.12
C ILE A 61 -1.44 2.24 -10.26
N LEU A 62 -2.10 1.55 -9.32
CA LEU A 62 -3.55 1.38 -9.33
C LEU A 62 -4.26 2.73 -9.19
N ALA A 63 -3.81 3.59 -8.28
CA ALA A 63 -4.36 4.93 -8.10
C ALA A 63 -4.29 5.75 -9.40
N LEU A 64 -3.12 5.79 -10.05
CA LEU A 64 -2.95 6.49 -11.33
C LEU A 64 -3.83 5.89 -12.44
N THR A 65 -3.92 4.56 -12.51
CA THR A 65 -4.75 3.86 -13.50
C THR A 65 -6.25 4.14 -13.33
N MET A 66 -6.66 4.42 -12.08
CA MET A 66 -8.02 4.85 -11.73
C MET A 66 -8.28 6.34 -12.01
N GLY A 67 -7.27 7.09 -12.45
CA GLY A 67 -7.38 8.52 -12.78
C GLY A 67 -7.20 9.47 -11.61
N LEU A 68 -6.62 9.00 -10.49
CA LEU A 68 -6.24 9.89 -9.39
C LEU A 68 -5.06 10.76 -9.81
N THR A 69 -4.96 11.94 -9.21
CA THR A 69 -3.84 12.85 -9.45
C THR A 69 -2.53 12.25 -8.91
N PRO A 70 -1.35 12.65 -9.44
CA PRO A 70 -0.06 12.20 -8.90
C PRO A 70 0.07 12.42 -7.39
N LYS A 71 -0.43 13.55 -6.89
CA LYS A 71 -0.43 13.86 -5.45
C LYS A 71 -1.27 12.88 -4.62
N GLU A 72 -2.45 12.49 -5.12
CA GLU A 72 -3.28 11.50 -4.43
C GLU A 72 -2.65 10.11 -4.46
N ALA A 73 -2.01 9.75 -5.58
CA ALA A 73 -1.26 8.51 -5.70
C ALA A 73 -0.07 8.47 -4.72
N ASP A 74 0.71 9.56 -4.60
CA ASP A 74 1.80 9.69 -3.63
C ASP A 74 1.33 9.49 -2.18
N ILE A 75 0.18 10.06 -1.82
CA ILE A 75 -0.44 9.88 -0.50
C ILE A 75 -0.78 8.40 -0.24
N ILE A 76 -1.34 7.72 -1.24
CA ILE A 76 -1.67 6.29 -1.16
C ILE A 76 -0.40 5.44 -1.10
N HIS A 77 0.65 5.83 -1.82
CA HIS A 77 1.96 5.18 -1.77
C HIS A 77 2.55 5.23 -0.35
N VAL A 78 2.55 6.40 0.29
CA VAL A 78 2.97 6.55 1.69
C VAL A 78 2.12 5.70 2.63
N ALA A 79 0.80 5.67 2.43
CA ALA A 79 -0.09 4.80 3.21
C ALA A 79 0.19 3.31 2.99
N GLY A 80 0.56 2.91 1.77
CA GLY A 80 0.97 1.56 1.43
C GLY A 80 2.20 1.10 2.19
N HIS A 81 3.23 1.94 2.33
CA HIS A 81 4.40 1.59 3.16
C HIS A 81 4.07 1.43 4.65
N LEU A 82 3.09 2.20 5.13
CA LEU A 82 2.76 2.26 6.56
C LEU A 82 1.60 1.33 6.97
N HIS A 83 0.97 0.61 6.04
CA HIS A 83 -0.26 -0.15 6.31
C HIS A 83 -0.11 -1.14 7.48
N ASP A 84 1.06 -1.77 7.56
CA ASP A 84 1.38 -2.80 8.54
C ASP A 84 2.17 -2.30 9.77
N ILE A 85 2.37 -0.98 9.92
CA ILE A 85 3.19 -0.39 11.01
C ILE A 85 2.77 -0.83 12.42
N GLY A 86 1.50 -1.18 12.60
CA GLY A 86 0.97 -1.69 13.86
C GLY A 86 1.47 -3.09 14.25
N LYS A 87 2.07 -3.86 13.33
CA LYS A 87 2.67 -5.17 13.62
C LYS A 87 3.82 -5.07 14.63
N ILE A 88 4.39 -3.88 14.85
CA ILE A 88 5.40 -3.66 15.90
C ILE A 88 4.89 -4.06 17.30
N GLY A 89 3.59 -3.92 17.55
CA GLY A 89 2.94 -4.28 18.82
C GLY A 89 2.52 -5.75 18.92
N VAL A 90 2.70 -6.55 17.86
CA VAL A 90 2.35 -7.98 17.87
C VAL A 90 3.54 -8.78 18.41
N PRO A 91 3.34 -9.71 19.37
CA PRO A 91 4.43 -10.52 19.91
C PRO A 91 5.10 -11.39 18.84
N ASP A 92 6.43 -11.51 18.91
CA ASP A 92 7.22 -12.29 17.96
C ASP A 92 6.79 -13.76 17.91
N ALA A 93 6.45 -14.35 19.07
CA ALA A 93 5.94 -15.72 19.14
C ALA A 93 4.66 -15.94 18.31
N VAL A 94 3.87 -14.88 18.10
CA VAL A 94 2.66 -14.90 17.28
C VAL A 94 2.99 -14.66 15.81
N LEU A 95 3.82 -13.65 15.50
CA LEU A 95 4.23 -13.33 14.12
C LEU A 95 5.04 -14.46 13.47
N MET A 96 5.94 -15.08 14.25
CA MET A 96 6.87 -16.12 13.77
C MET A 96 6.30 -17.53 13.87
N LYS A 97 5.01 -17.68 14.23
CA LYS A 97 4.40 -18.99 14.47
C LYS A 97 4.34 -19.81 13.18
N ARG A 98 4.97 -20.99 13.21
CA ARG A 98 4.91 -21.96 12.11
C ARG A 98 3.68 -22.85 12.27
N GLY A 99 2.51 -22.35 11.89
CA GLY A 99 1.24 -23.10 11.95
C GLY A 99 0.02 -22.19 12.06
N PRO A 100 -1.20 -22.75 12.16
CA PRO A 100 -2.40 -21.96 12.30
C PRO A 100 -2.37 -21.17 13.61
N LEU A 101 -2.87 -19.94 13.53
CA LEU A 101 -3.10 -19.09 14.70
C LEU A 101 -4.35 -19.59 15.44
N THR A 102 -4.26 -19.63 16.76
CA THR A 102 -5.41 -19.78 17.64
C THR A 102 -6.31 -18.55 17.51
N THR A 103 -7.57 -18.67 17.92
CA THR A 103 -8.50 -17.53 17.91
C THR A 103 -7.98 -16.32 18.67
N THR A 104 -7.26 -16.53 19.78
CA THR A 104 -6.67 -15.45 20.58
C THR A 104 -5.51 -14.78 19.86
N GLU A 105 -4.60 -15.56 19.28
CA GLU A 105 -3.49 -15.03 18.47
C GLU A 105 -4.02 -14.26 17.25
N TRP A 106 -5.06 -14.78 16.59
CA TRP A 106 -5.69 -14.12 15.47
C TRP A 106 -6.33 -12.77 15.88
N ARG A 107 -7.01 -12.72 17.04
CA ARG A 107 -7.51 -11.46 17.61
C ARG A 107 -6.39 -10.47 17.91
N THR A 108 -5.20 -10.92 18.27
CA THR A 108 -4.04 -10.05 18.48
C THR A 108 -3.55 -9.44 17.17
N ILE A 109 -3.39 -10.26 16.12
CA ILE A 109 -2.94 -9.76 14.81
C ILE A 109 -3.95 -8.77 14.22
N ARG A 110 -5.26 -9.04 14.32
CA ARG A 110 -6.30 -8.14 13.80
C ARG A 110 -6.29 -6.72 14.37
N LYS A 111 -5.61 -6.48 15.49
CA LYS A 111 -5.51 -5.16 16.10
C LYS A 111 -4.45 -4.28 15.44
N HIS A 112 -3.60 -4.82 14.55
CA HIS A 112 -2.54 -4.03 13.95
C HIS A 112 -3.04 -2.82 13.11
N PRO A 113 -4.21 -2.81 12.45
CA PRO A 113 -4.69 -1.61 11.77
C PRO A 113 -5.00 -0.48 12.78
N GLU A 114 -5.64 -0.83 13.90
CA GLU A 114 -5.94 0.13 14.98
C GLU A 114 -4.66 0.62 15.66
N ALA A 115 -3.73 -0.29 15.98
CA ALA A 115 -2.44 0.06 16.56
C ALA A 115 -1.60 0.91 15.60
N GLY A 116 -1.57 0.56 14.31
CA GLY A 116 -0.87 1.30 13.28
C GLY A 116 -1.42 2.71 13.14
N ALA A 117 -2.74 2.85 13.03
CA ALA A 117 -3.41 4.15 13.02
C ALA A 117 -3.07 4.97 14.28
N ALA A 118 -3.03 4.36 15.47
CA ALA A 118 -2.65 5.03 16.70
C ALA A 118 -1.19 5.52 16.69
N ILE A 119 -0.26 4.75 16.12
CA ILE A 119 1.16 5.10 16.00
C ILE A 119 1.36 6.34 15.11
N ILE A 120 0.66 6.42 13.97
CA ILE A 120 0.89 7.49 12.99
C ILE A 120 0.00 8.72 13.19
N ARG A 121 -1.09 8.61 13.96
CA ARG A 121 -2.04 9.72 14.24
C ARG A 121 -1.42 11.00 14.83
N PRO A 122 -0.39 10.94 15.71
CA PRO A 122 0.28 12.14 16.21
C PRO A 122 0.91 13.00 15.11
N VAL A 123 1.26 12.42 13.96
CA VAL A 123 1.72 13.17 12.80
C VAL A 123 0.51 13.78 12.10
N THR A 124 0.11 14.98 12.54
CA THR A 124 -1.14 15.63 12.08
C THR A 124 -1.23 15.80 10.57
N GLY A 125 -0.09 15.89 9.88
CA GLY A 125 -0.02 15.91 8.41
C GLY A 125 -0.57 14.62 7.78
N LEU A 126 -0.20 13.45 8.31
CA LEU A 126 -0.70 12.16 7.84
C LEU A 126 -2.21 12.02 8.08
N ALA A 127 -2.69 12.48 9.24
CA ALA A 127 -4.11 12.48 9.55
C ALA A 127 -4.91 13.36 8.58
N ARG A 128 -4.43 14.59 8.30
CA ARG A 128 -5.09 15.51 7.35
C ARG A 128 -5.12 14.99 5.92
N LEU A 129 -4.10 14.21 5.53
CA LEU A 129 -4.02 13.59 4.21
C LEU A 129 -4.83 12.27 4.11
N GLY A 130 -5.48 11.83 5.19
CA GLY A 130 -6.28 10.61 5.22
C GLY A 130 -5.46 9.31 5.33
N ILE A 131 -4.14 9.38 5.48
CA ILE A 131 -3.26 8.21 5.58
C ILE A 131 -3.60 7.35 6.79
N VAL A 132 -3.96 8.00 7.92
CA VAL A 132 -4.38 7.31 9.14
C VAL A 132 -5.61 6.44 8.90
N ASP A 133 -6.58 6.94 8.13
CA ASP A 133 -7.80 6.19 7.82
C ASP A 133 -7.52 5.07 6.80
N MET A 134 -6.59 5.29 5.86
CA MET A 134 -6.14 4.24 4.94
C MET A 134 -5.50 3.07 5.69
N VAL A 135 -4.59 3.36 6.62
CA VAL A 135 -3.93 2.34 7.48
C VAL A 135 -4.97 1.66 8.39
N LEU A 136 -5.92 2.40 8.96
CA LEU A 136 -6.94 1.81 9.84
C LEU A 136 -7.85 0.82 9.13
N HIS A 137 -8.15 1.03 7.84
CA HIS A 137 -9.21 0.34 7.12
C HIS A 137 -8.73 -0.54 5.96
N HIS A 138 -7.43 -0.76 5.79
CA HIS A 138 -6.90 -1.56 4.68
C HIS A 138 -7.33 -3.05 4.71
N HIS A 139 -7.84 -3.54 5.85
CA HIS A 139 -8.44 -4.87 5.98
C HIS A 139 -9.98 -4.87 6.00
N GLU A 140 -10.61 -3.73 5.70
CA GLU A 140 -12.04 -3.71 5.41
C GLU A 140 -12.30 -4.42 4.08
N ARG A 141 -13.42 -5.14 4.01
CA ARG A 141 -13.83 -5.86 2.79
C ARG A 141 -14.99 -5.13 2.14
N TYR A 142 -15.02 -5.12 0.82
CA TYR A 142 -16.07 -4.42 0.07
C TYR A 142 -17.50 -4.87 0.43
N ASP A 143 -17.67 -6.13 0.86
CA ASP A 143 -18.92 -6.73 1.34
C ASP A 143 -19.29 -6.41 2.80
N GLY A 144 -18.45 -5.72 3.56
CA GLY A 144 -18.67 -5.38 4.97
C GLY A 144 -18.26 -6.47 5.97
N LYS A 145 -17.63 -7.56 5.52
CA LYS A 145 -17.18 -8.65 6.40
C LYS A 145 -15.75 -8.46 6.92
N GLY A 146 -15.15 -7.30 6.64
CA GLY A 146 -13.79 -6.96 7.03
C GLY A 146 -13.67 -6.48 8.48
N TYR A 147 -12.55 -5.84 8.79
CA TYR A 147 -12.26 -5.28 10.10
C TYR A 147 -11.38 -4.02 9.98
N PRO A 148 -11.31 -3.17 11.01
CA PRO A 148 -11.90 -3.30 12.36
C PRO A 148 -13.39 -2.96 12.48
N HIS A 149 -13.95 -2.18 11.56
CA HIS A 149 -15.28 -1.55 11.72
C HIS A 149 -16.38 -2.17 10.85
N GLY A 150 -16.05 -3.05 9.90
CA GLY A 150 -17.05 -3.70 9.04
C GLY A 150 -17.65 -2.72 8.03
N LEU A 151 -16.86 -1.76 7.57
CA LEU A 151 -17.27 -0.79 6.56
C LEU A 151 -17.59 -1.49 5.23
N ARG A 152 -18.57 -0.98 4.47
CA ARG A 152 -19.07 -1.63 3.25
C ARG A 152 -18.99 -0.71 2.04
N GLY A 153 -18.55 -1.26 0.92
CA GLY A 153 -18.55 -0.57 -0.36
C GLY A 153 -17.73 0.71 -0.33
N THR A 154 -18.32 1.81 -0.76
CA THR A 154 -17.66 3.12 -0.87
C THR A 154 -17.54 3.87 0.45
N THR A 155 -18.04 3.35 1.57
CA THR A 155 -17.78 3.94 2.90
C THR A 155 -16.35 3.67 3.35
N ILE A 156 -15.68 2.67 2.76
CA ILE A 156 -14.25 2.40 2.96
C ILE A 156 -13.45 3.48 2.20
N PRO A 157 -12.46 4.14 2.83
CA PRO A 157 -11.61 5.11 2.14
C PRO A 157 -11.05 4.55 0.82
N GLN A 158 -11.01 5.36 -0.23
CA GLN A 158 -10.57 4.89 -1.55
C GLN A 158 -9.14 4.33 -1.52
N GLY A 159 -8.22 5.00 -0.82
CA GLY A 159 -6.85 4.51 -0.62
C GLY A 159 -6.80 3.16 0.10
N ALA A 160 -7.63 2.94 1.14
CA ALA A 160 -7.71 1.64 1.81
C ALA A 160 -8.16 0.51 0.87
N ARG A 161 -9.15 0.78 0.00
CA ARG A 161 -9.62 -0.20 -1.00
C ARG A 161 -8.55 -0.53 -2.03
N ILE A 162 -7.71 0.44 -2.39
CA ILE A 162 -6.56 0.25 -3.29
C ILE A 162 -5.48 -0.59 -2.60
N ILE A 163 -5.11 -0.23 -1.37
CA ILE A 163 -4.11 -0.95 -0.57
C ILE A 163 -4.55 -2.40 -0.33
N ALA A 164 -5.82 -2.66 -0.02
CA ALA A 164 -6.33 -4.01 0.19
C ALA A 164 -6.07 -4.96 -1.01
N VAL A 165 -6.20 -4.45 -2.24
CA VAL A 165 -5.89 -5.21 -3.46
C VAL A 165 -4.38 -5.41 -3.62
N ALA A 166 -3.59 -4.36 -3.41
CA ALA A 166 -2.13 -4.41 -3.50
C ALA A 166 -1.50 -5.38 -2.47
N ASP A 167 -1.92 -5.27 -1.20
CA ASP A 167 -1.54 -6.17 -0.10
C ASP A 167 -1.88 -7.63 -0.44
N SER A 168 -3.13 -7.89 -0.83
CA SER A 168 -3.55 -9.25 -1.19
C SER A 168 -2.72 -9.83 -2.33
N LEU A 169 -2.41 -9.03 -3.36
CA LEU A 169 -1.57 -9.46 -4.49
C LEU A 169 -0.16 -9.84 -4.03
N SER A 170 0.52 -8.95 -3.31
CA SER A 170 1.86 -9.22 -2.76
C SER A 170 1.86 -10.45 -1.85
N ALA A 171 0.91 -10.53 -0.90
CA ALA A 171 0.79 -11.64 0.02
C ALA A 171 0.50 -13.00 -0.69
N MET A 172 -0.21 -13.00 -1.82
CA MET A 172 -0.42 -14.20 -2.64
C MET A 172 0.83 -14.65 -3.38
N MET A 173 1.69 -13.71 -3.78
CA MET A 173 2.93 -13.97 -4.51
C MET A 173 4.13 -14.27 -3.59
N GLN A 174 3.96 -14.18 -2.28
CA GLN A 174 4.96 -14.53 -1.27
C GLN A 174 4.78 -15.95 -0.74
N ASP A 175 5.89 -16.60 -0.41
CA ASP A 175 5.87 -17.87 0.31
C ASP A 175 5.44 -17.61 1.76
N ARG A 176 4.54 -18.45 2.26
CA ARG A 176 4.09 -18.46 3.66
C ARG A 176 4.35 -19.86 4.23
N PRO A 177 4.51 -20.02 5.57
CA PRO A 177 4.78 -21.33 6.18
C PRO A 177 3.81 -22.45 5.77
N TYR A 178 2.57 -22.08 5.45
CA TYR A 178 1.48 -22.98 5.13
C TYR A 178 1.05 -22.94 3.64
N ARG A 179 1.68 -22.09 2.81
CA ARG A 179 1.28 -21.93 1.40
C ARG A 179 2.45 -21.48 0.53
N ARG A 180 2.67 -22.18 -0.59
CA ARG A 180 3.62 -21.73 -1.63
C ARG A 180 3.12 -20.47 -2.33
N ALA A 181 4.06 -19.62 -2.73
CA ALA A 181 3.79 -18.46 -3.58
C ALA A 181 2.99 -18.84 -4.84
N MET A 182 1.98 -18.03 -5.16
CA MET A 182 1.24 -18.13 -6.42
C MET A 182 1.99 -17.42 -7.53
N SER A 183 1.73 -17.83 -8.78
CA SER A 183 2.12 -17.02 -9.93
C SER A 183 1.30 -15.72 -9.96
N PHE A 184 1.84 -14.66 -10.59
CA PHE A 184 1.11 -13.42 -10.80
C PHE A 184 -0.25 -13.66 -11.48
N ALA A 185 -0.30 -14.50 -12.52
CA ALA A 185 -1.53 -14.82 -13.23
C ALA A 185 -2.59 -15.45 -12.31
N THR A 186 -2.18 -16.43 -11.50
CA THR A 186 -3.07 -17.09 -10.52
C THR A 186 -3.56 -16.12 -9.44
N ALA A 187 -2.68 -15.26 -8.92
CA ALA A 187 -3.05 -14.26 -7.93
C ALA A 187 -4.04 -13.22 -8.51
N LEU A 188 -3.81 -12.78 -9.75
CA LEU A 188 -4.73 -11.89 -10.46
C LEU A 188 -6.12 -12.53 -10.65
N GLU A 189 -6.17 -13.80 -11.07
CA GLU A 189 -7.43 -14.54 -11.21
C GLU A 189 -8.19 -14.68 -9.88
N GLU A 190 -7.49 -14.92 -8.77
CA GLU A 190 -8.07 -14.93 -7.42
C GLU A 190 -8.68 -13.58 -7.06
N ILE A 191 -7.98 -12.47 -7.33
CA ILE A 191 -8.50 -11.12 -7.07
C ILE A 191 -9.74 -10.85 -7.92
N ILE A 192 -9.71 -11.21 -9.20
CA ILE A 192 -10.85 -11.04 -10.10
C ILE A 192 -12.06 -11.82 -9.60
N ARG A 193 -11.87 -13.06 -9.15
CA ARG A 193 -12.97 -13.90 -8.62
C ARG A 193 -13.63 -13.31 -7.38
N ASN A 194 -12.87 -12.60 -6.56
CA ASN A 194 -13.35 -11.96 -5.33
C ASN A 194 -13.76 -10.49 -5.52
N SER A 195 -13.92 -10.04 -6.77
CA SER A 195 -14.44 -8.71 -7.12
C SER A 195 -15.89 -8.54 -6.65
N GLY A 196 -16.18 -7.42 -6.00
CA GLY A 196 -17.52 -7.11 -5.46
C GLY A 196 -17.82 -7.75 -4.11
N THR A 197 -16.99 -8.68 -3.64
CA THR A 197 -17.06 -9.25 -2.29
C THR A 197 -15.91 -8.75 -1.42
N GLN A 198 -14.71 -9.28 -1.60
CA GLN A 198 -13.54 -8.83 -0.86
C GLN A 198 -13.06 -7.48 -1.38
N PHE A 199 -13.02 -7.33 -2.70
CA PHE A 199 -12.35 -6.21 -3.37
C PHE A 199 -13.35 -5.30 -4.08
N ASP A 200 -13.01 -4.01 -4.13
CA ASP A 200 -13.75 -3.03 -4.93
C ASP A 200 -13.62 -3.36 -6.43
N PRO A 201 -14.73 -3.59 -7.15
CA PRO A 201 -14.69 -3.87 -8.59
C PRO A 201 -13.93 -2.83 -9.41
N ARG A 202 -13.93 -1.56 -9.01
CA ARG A 202 -13.21 -0.50 -9.72
C ARG A 202 -11.70 -0.63 -9.59
N VAL A 203 -11.22 -1.08 -8.42
CA VAL A 203 -9.80 -1.31 -8.17
C VAL A 203 -9.35 -2.59 -8.88
N VAL A 204 -10.17 -3.64 -8.86
CA VAL A 204 -9.90 -4.88 -9.61
C VAL A 204 -9.79 -4.59 -11.11
N GLU A 205 -10.68 -3.78 -11.67
CA GLU A 205 -10.61 -3.38 -13.08
C GLU A 205 -9.35 -2.55 -13.38
N ALA A 206 -8.93 -1.69 -12.46
CA ALA A 206 -7.66 -0.97 -12.60
C ALA A 206 -6.47 -1.95 -12.64
N LEU A 207 -6.43 -2.93 -11.73
CA LEU A 207 -5.39 -3.96 -11.71
C LEU A 207 -5.37 -4.77 -13.01
N ARG A 208 -6.54 -5.11 -13.55
CA ARG A 208 -6.65 -5.80 -14.85
C ARG A 208 -6.07 -4.96 -15.98
N ARG A 209 -6.35 -3.66 -16.02
CA ARG A 209 -5.85 -2.72 -17.04
C ARG A 209 -4.34 -2.47 -16.93
N SER A 210 -3.79 -2.44 -15.72
CA SER A 210 -2.36 -2.22 -15.46
C SER A 210 -1.57 -3.50 -15.22
N GLY A 211 -2.12 -4.67 -15.54
CA GLY A 211 -1.58 -5.97 -15.11
C GLY A 211 -0.15 -6.23 -15.59
N GLU A 212 0.20 -5.83 -16.80
CA GLU A 212 1.57 -5.97 -17.33
C GLU A 212 2.57 -5.07 -16.60
N THR A 213 2.20 -3.80 -16.36
CA THR A 213 3.03 -2.85 -15.61
C THR A 213 3.25 -3.33 -14.16
N VAL A 214 2.18 -3.76 -13.50
CA VAL A 214 2.24 -4.29 -12.13
C VAL A 214 3.12 -5.53 -12.09
N ARG A 215 2.97 -6.46 -13.06
CA ARG A 215 3.83 -7.65 -13.14
C ARG A 215 5.30 -7.28 -13.27
N GLY A 216 5.64 -6.38 -14.20
CA GLY A 216 7.03 -5.96 -14.42
C GLY A 216 7.67 -5.32 -13.18
N ILE A 217 6.90 -4.53 -12.42
CA ILE A 217 7.40 -3.93 -11.17
C ILE A 217 7.58 -5.00 -10.09
N MET A 218 6.61 -5.89 -9.90
CA MET A 218 6.74 -7.00 -8.95
C MET A 218 7.95 -7.90 -9.26
N GLU A 219 8.19 -8.20 -10.55
CA GLU A 219 9.37 -8.94 -10.99
C GLU A 219 10.67 -8.19 -10.72
N THR A 220 10.69 -6.86 -10.96
CA THR A 220 11.86 -6.01 -10.70
C THR A 220 12.20 -5.95 -9.21
N LEU A 221 11.20 -5.77 -8.36
CA LEU A 221 11.37 -5.72 -6.90
C LEU A 221 11.79 -7.07 -6.30
N SER A 222 11.50 -8.17 -7.01
CA SER A 222 11.95 -9.51 -6.65
C SER A 222 13.44 -9.76 -6.93
N MET A 223 14.15 -8.84 -7.60
CA MET A 223 15.56 -8.99 -7.96
C MET A 223 16.49 -8.21 -7.01
N ASP A 224 17.69 -8.75 -6.76
CA ASP A 224 18.75 -8.04 -6.03
C ASP A 224 19.50 -7.07 -6.96
N GLU A 225 20.40 -6.29 -6.35
CA GLU A 225 21.34 -5.38 -7.02
C GLU A 225 22.18 -6.05 -8.14
N SER A 226 22.23 -7.38 -8.18
CA SER A 226 22.97 -8.18 -9.17
C SER A 226 22.09 -8.67 -10.33
N GLY A 227 20.79 -8.32 -10.34
CA GLY A 227 19.82 -8.82 -11.31
C GLY A 227 19.45 -10.29 -11.12
N GLN A 228 19.79 -10.88 -9.97
CA GLN A 228 19.44 -12.25 -9.63
C GLN A 228 18.15 -12.23 -8.80
N THR A 229 17.28 -13.23 -8.98
CA THR A 229 16.09 -13.35 -8.14
C THR A 229 16.53 -13.52 -6.69
N ILE A 230 16.13 -12.60 -5.81
CA ILE A 230 16.42 -12.72 -4.38
C ILE A 230 15.77 -14.02 -3.90
N PRO A 231 16.52 -14.95 -3.29
CA PRO A 231 15.91 -16.13 -2.72
C PRO A 231 14.88 -15.71 -1.67
N LYS A 232 13.59 -15.90 -1.98
CA LYS A 232 12.50 -15.80 -1.01
C LYS A 232 12.88 -16.67 0.19
N VAL A 233 12.74 -16.12 1.41
CA VAL A 233 13.23 -16.67 2.67
C VAL A 233 13.12 -18.20 2.72
N GLN A 234 14.26 -18.85 3.04
CA GLN A 234 14.50 -20.28 2.89
C GLN A 234 13.40 -21.19 3.48
N LYS A 235 13.09 -22.24 2.70
CA LYS A 235 12.29 -23.42 3.03
C LYS A 235 12.47 -23.90 4.46
N ILE A 236 11.35 -24.11 5.13
CA ILE A 236 11.25 -24.93 6.34
C ILE A 236 10.20 -26.00 6.04
N GLY A 237 10.53 -27.25 6.37
CA GLY A 237 9.95 -28.49 5.86
C GLY A 237 8.43 -28.67 5.99
N PRO A 238 7.90 -29.80 5.48
CA PRO A 238 6.49 -29.93 5.17
C PRO A 238 5.68 -30.07 6.46
N CYS A 239 4.66 -29.23 6.67
CA CYS A 239 3.61 -29.55 7.63
C CYS A 239 2.28 -28.85 7.34
N CYS A 240 1.30 -29.70 7.04
CA CYS A 240 -0.15 -29.61 7.28
C CYS A 240 -0.96 -28.48 6.62
N ALA A 241 -1.87 -28.93 5.74
CA ALA A 241 -2.93 -28.18 5.09
C ALA A 241 -3.90 -27.52 6.09
N HIS A 242 -4.41 -26.34 5.71
CA HIS A 242 -5.80 -25.87 5.75
C HIS A 242 -5.84 -24.35 5.90
N ALA A 243 -6.23 -23.64 4.84
CA ALA A 243 -7.03 -22.40 4.88
C ALA A 243 -7.14 -21.80 3.46
N VAL A 244 -7.89 -22.49 2.59
CA VAL A 244 -8.66 -21.82 1.54
C VAL A 244 -10.08 -22.33 1.74
N GLY A 245 -10.99 -21.45 2.13
CA GLY A 245 -12.43 -21.73 2.24
C GLY A 245 -13.00 -21.63 3.65
N SER A 246 -13.56 -20.47 3.98
CA SER A 246 -14.91 -20.25 4.54
C SER A 246 -15.10 -18.76 4.84
#